data_AF-A0A9D7XT00-F1
#
_entry.id   AF-A0A9D7XT00-F1
#
_cell.length_a   1.000
_cell.length_b   1.000
_cell.length_c   1.000
_cell.angle_alpha   90.00
_cell.angle_beta   90.00
_cell.angle_gamma   90.00
#
_symmetry.space_group_name_H-M   'P 1'
#
loop_
_entity.id
_entity.type
_entity.pdbx_description
1 polymer ?
#
loop_
_entity_poly.entity_id
_entity_poly.type
_entity_poly.pdbx_seq_one_letter_code
_entity_poly.pdbx_strand_id
1 'polypeptide(L)' 'MNHRTKAEYFIRGITGGFVEATEVIAWADEVIVAAAKTEDWMLEISSSGPDDRMSILHQLHEVKGEIDEAALAEMLKGKA' A
#
# COMPACT_ATOMS: atom_id res chain seq x y z
N MET A 1 -3.00 9.00 -8.94
CA MET A 1 -1.73 8.62 -8.28
C MET A 1 -1.47 7.16 -8.58
N ASN A 2 -0.23 6.77 -8.87
CA ASN A 2 0.10 5.41 -9.27
C ASN A 2 0.06 4.46 -8.06
N HIS A 3 -0.74 3.39 -8.11
CA HIS A 3 -0.89 2.42 -7.02
C HIS A 3 0.45 1.79 -6.62
N ARG A 4 1.36 1.53 -7.57
CA ARG A 4 2.70 1.02 -7.26
C ARG A 4 3.51 2.00 -6.41
N THR A 5 3.42 3.30 -6.71
CA THR A 5 4.11 4.34 -5.93
C THR A 5 3.57 4.42 -4.50
N LYS A 6 2.24 4.35 -4.34
CA LYS A 6 1.59 4.30 -3.03
C LYS A 6 1.98 3.01 -2.27
N ALA A 7 2.02 1.87 -2.95
CA ALA A 7 2.40 0.59 -2.37
C ALA A 7 3.86 0.60 -1.88
N GLU A 8 4.77 1.16 -2.66
CA GLU A 8 6.18 1.35 -2.25
C GLU A 8 6.31 2.24 -1.01
N TYR A 9 5.53 3.32 -0.93
CA TYR A 9 5.45 4.14 0.28
C TYR A 9 5.01 3.31 1.49
N PHE A 10 3.99 2.46 1.35
CA PHE A 10 3.53 1.60 2.45
C PHE A 10 4.53 0.51 2.83
N ILE A 11 5.24 -0.08 1.87
CA ILE A 11 6.33 -1.05 2.15
C ILE A 11 7.39 -0.40 3.04
N ARG A 12 7.84 0.80 2.69
CA ARG A 12 8.81 1.56 3.49
C ARG A 12 8.22 2.00 4.83
N GLY A 13 6.94 2.36 4.84
CA GLY A 13 6.16 2.72 6.02
C GLY A 13 6.08 1.64 7.08
N ILE A 14 5.63 0.44 6.68
CA ILE A 14 5.50 -0.72 7.57
C ILE A 14 6.88 -1.15 8.05
N THR A 15 7.87 -1.22 7.15
CA THR A 15 9.25 -1.62 7.49
C THR A 15 9.92 -0.60 8.42
N GLY A 16 9.65 0.69 8.22
CA GLY A 16 10.16 1.78 9.05
C GLY A 16 9.35 2.05 10.32
N GLY A 17 8.22 1.36 10.53
CA GLY A 17 7.36 1.51 11.71
C GLY A 17 6.59 2.83 11.80
N PHE A 18 6.36 3.53 10.68
CA PHE A 18 5.62 4.81 10.65
C PHE A 18 4.28 4.73 9.91
N VAL A 19 3.93 3.55 9.40
CA VAL A 19 2.61 3.21 8.86
C VAL A 19 2.14 1.93 9.54
N GLU A 20 0.89 1.95 10.01
CA GLU A 20 0.24 0.77 10.55
C GLU A 20 -0.48 -0.04 9.46
N ALA A 21 -0.63 -1.35 9.67
CA ALA A 21 -1.32 -2.25 8.76
C ALA A 21 -2.75 -1.79 8.43
N THR A 22 -3.45 -1.21 9.43
CA THR A 22 -4.81 -0.68 9.29
C THR A 22 -4.91 0.46 8.28
N GLU A 23 -3.87 1.30 8.15
CA GLU A 23 -3.83 2.36 7.14
C GLU A 23 -3.76 1.78 5.72
N VAL A 24 -3.06 0.65 5.55
CA VAL A 24 -2.92 -0.01 4.26
C VAL A 24 -4.20 -0.76 3.88
N ILE A 25 -4.86 -1.39 4.86
CA ILE A 25 -6.18 -2.02 4.70
C ILE A 25 -7.21 -0.98 4.24
N ALA A 26 -7.30 0.16 4.94
CA ALA A 26 -8.20 1.24 4.57
C ALA A 26 -7.92 1.78 3.16
N TRP A 27 -6.64 1.89 2.78
CA TRP A 27 -6.29 2.26 1.42
C TRP A 27 -6.75 1.22 0.39
N ALA A 28 -6.59 -0.07 0.66
CA ALA A 28 -7.07 -1.11 -0.24
C ALA A 28 -8.60 -1.06 -0.40
N ASP A 29 -9.35 -0.82 0.68
CA ASP A 29 -10.80 -0.62 0.64
C ASP A 29 -11.20 0.55 -0.27
N GLU A 30 -10.52 1.69 -0.15
CA GLU A 30 -10.74 2.85 -1.03
C GLU A 30 -10.44 2.52 -2.50
N VAL A 31 -9.34 1.80 -2.76
CA VAL A 31 -8.98 1.37 -4.11
C VAL A 31 -10.05 0.42 -4.67
N ILE A 32 -10.55 -0.55 -3.89
CA ILE A 32 -11.61 -1.47 -4.32
C ILE A 32 -12.87 -0.71 -4.72
N VAL A 33 -13.28 0.27 -3.92
CA VAL A 33 -14.47 1.09 -4.19
C VAL A 33 -14.30 1.93 -5.46
N ALA A 34 -13.10 2.45 -5.71
CA ALA A 34 -12.82 3.31 -6.87
C ALA A 34 -12.47 2.54 -8.15
N ALA A 35 -12.00 1.30 -8.04
CA ALA A 35 -11.52 0.52 -9.17
C ALA A 35 -12.67 -0.04 -10.01
N ALA A 36 -12.59 0.12 -11.34
CA ALA A 36 -13.51 -0.52 -12.26
C ALA A 36 -13.36 -2.06 -12.30
N LYS A 37 -12.18 -2.55 -11.89
CA LYS A 37 -11.88 -3.98 -11.75
C LYS A 37 -10.98 -4.18 -10.54
N THR A 38 -11.41 -5.08 -9.67
CA THR A 38 -10.63 -5.49 -8.50
C THR A 38 -9.53 -6.48 -8.90
N GLU A 39 -8.35 -6.32 -8.32
CA GLU A 39 -7.23 -7.25 -8.42
C GLU A 39 -7.06 -8.02 -7.10
N ASP A 40 -6.44 -9.20 -7.15
CA ASP A 40 -6.32 -10.10 -5.99
C ASP A 40 -5.62 -9.41 -4.81
N TRP A 41 -4.51 -8.69 -5.06
CA TRP A 41 -3.80 -7.93 -4.04
C TRP A 41 -4.69 -6.97 -3.25
N MET A 42 -5.72 -6.41 -3.87
CA MET A 42 -6.65 -5.48 -3.21
C MET A 42 -7.49 -6.21 -2.16
N LEU A 43 -8.04 -7.36 -2.55
CA LEU A 43 -8.88 -8.19 -1.68
C LEU A 43 -8.07 -8.84 -0.57
N GLU A 44 -6.87 -9.32 -0.87
CA GLU A 44 -5.98 -9.94 0.10
C GLU A 44 -5.53 -8.92 1.17
N ILE A 45 -5.22 -7.68 0.77
CA ILE A 45 -4.93 -6.61 1.75
C ILE A 45 -6.19 -6.24 2.53
N SER A 46 -7.33 -6.01 1.88
CA SER A 46 -8.59 -5.63 2.53
C SER A 46 -9.08 -6.67 3.55
N SER A 47 -8.85 -7.96 3.27
CA SER A 47 -9.22 -9.07 4.16
C SER A 47 -8.19 -9.40 5.24
N SER A 48 -7.01 -8.75 5.22
CA SER A 48 -5.96 -8.95 6.22
C SER A 48 -6.35 -8.34 7.58
N GLY A 49 -5.88 -8.95 8.66
CA GLY A 49 -5.98 -8.42 10.01
C GLY A 49 -4.94 -7.32 10.30
N PRO A 50 -5.13 -6.53 11.37
CA PRO A 50 -4.21 -5.47 11.76
C PRO A 50 -2.81 -5.98 12.17
N ASP A 51 -2.70 -7.26 12.51
CA ASP A 51 -1.43 -7.90 12.89
C ASP A 51 -0.74 -8.60 11.71
N ASP A 52 -1.38 -8.69 10.53
CA ASP A 52 -0.91 -9.44 9.37
C ASP A 52 0.09 -8.67 8.49
N ARG A 53 1.02 -7.95 9.15
CA ARG A 53 2.02 -7.09 8.48
C ARG A 53 2.80 -7.80 7.38
N MET A 54 3.14 -9.08 7.58
CA MET A 54 3.87 -9.88 6.58
C MET A 54 3.03 -10.21 5.35
N SER A 55 1.75 -10.53 5.53
CA SER A 55 0.82 -10.80 4.43
C SER A 55 0.63 -9.53 3.61
N ILE A 56 0.37 -8.40 4.28
CA ILE A 56 0.20 -7.09 3.64
C ILE A 56 1.45 -6.70 2.85
N LEU A 57 2.66 -6.87 3.43
CA LEU A 57 3.91 -6.60 2.72
C LEU A 57 4.06 -7.44 1.46
N HIS A 58 3.73 -8.73 1.53
CA HIS A 58 3.76 -9.61 0.36
C HIS A 58 2.85 -9.09 -0.76
N GLN A 59 1.60 -8.76 -0.42
CA GLN A 59 0.61 -8.25 -1.39
C GLN A 59 1.00 -6.89 -1.98
N LEU A 60 1.60 -5.99 -1.18
CA LEU A 60 2.10 -4.70 -1.67
C LEU A 60 3.20 -4.83 -2.73
N HIS A 61 3.98 -5.91 -2.68
CA HIS A 61 4.97 -6.23 -3.71
C HIS A 61 4.34 -6.76 -5.02
N GLU A 62 3.12 -7.29 -4.97
CA GLU A 62 2.41 -7.76 -6.16
C GLU A 62 1.75 -6.63 -6.97
N VAL A 63 1.58 -5.45 -6.36
CA VAL A 63 1.02 -4.27 -7.03
C VAL A 63 1.88 -3.92 -8.25
N LYS A 64 1.29 -3.99 -9.44
CA LYS A 64 2.00 -3.71 -10.70
C LYS A 64 2.03 -2.22 -11.03
N GLY A 65 3.03 -1.82 -11.81
CA GLY A 65 3.20 -0.46 -12.32
C GLY A 65 4.62 0.05 -12.11
N GLU A 66 4.86 1.29 -12.53
CA GLU A 66 6.14 1.96 -12.33
C GLU A 66 6.13 2.77 -11.02
N ILE A 67 7.29 2.86 -10.37
CA ILE A 67 7.46 3.72 -9.20
C ILE A 67 7.82 5.11 -9.70
N ASP A 68 7.01 6.10 -9.34
CA ASP A 68 7.39 7.50 -9.46
C ASP A 68 8.25 7.87 -8.25
N GLU A 69 9.58 7.79 -8.43
CA GLU A 69 10.55 8.08 -7.37
C GLU A 69 10.47 9.53 -6.87
N ALA A 70 10.04 10.48 -7.71
CA ALA A 70 9.89 11.87 -7.30
C ALA A 70 8.69 12.03 -6.35
N ALA A 71 7.54 11.48 -6.74
CA ALA A 71 6.35 11.49 -5.90
C ALA A 71 6.56 10.70 -4.59
N LEU A 72 7.25 9.55 -4.66
CA LEU A 72 7.61 8.77 -3.48
C LEU A 72 8.49 9.57 -2.50
N ALA A 73 9.51 10.25 -3.03
CA ALA A 73 10.39 11.07 -2.20
C ALA A 73 9.65 12.24 -1.53
N GLU A 74 8.69 12.86 -2.21
CA GLU A 74 7.84 13.91 -1.62
C GLU A 74 6.97 13.35 -0.48
N MET A 75 6.39 12.17 -0.65
CA MET A 75 5.60 11.52 0.41
C MET A 75 6.44 11.17 1.64
N LEU A 76 7.65 10.64 1.43
CA LEU A 76 8.55 10.27 2.52
C LEU A 76 9.09 11.49 3.27
N LYS A 77 9.34 12.62 2.57
CA LYS A 77 9.73 13.89 3.22
C LYS A 77 8.67 14.43 4.18
N GLY A 78 7.39 14.16 3.93
CA GLY A 78 6.29 14.57 4.81
C GLY A 78 6.15 13.77 6.11
N LYS A 79 6.99 12.75 6.33
CA LYS A 79 6.95 11.84 7.49
C LYS A 79 8.27 11.82 8.29
N ALA A 80 9.28 12.60 7.88
CA ALA A 80 10.57 12.75 8.56
C ALA A 80 10.54 13.86 9.62
#